data_AF-A0A929G5Y6-F1
#
_entry.id   AF-A0A929G5Y6-F1
#
_cell.length_a   1.000
_cell.length_b   1.000
_cell.length_c   1.000
_cell.angle_alpha   90.00
_cell.angle_beta   90.00
_cell.angle_gamma   90.00
#
_symmetry.space_group_name_H-M   'P 1'
#
loop_
_entity.id
_entity.type
_entity.pdbx_description
1 polymer ?
#
loop_
_entity_poly.entity_id
_entity_poly.type
_entity_poly.pdbx_seq_one_letter_code
_entity_poly.pdbx_strand_id
1 'polypeptide(L)'
;MNKKRPSIIQRIFRHRSATEREDFWTGLICLTPTVVIMLVFVIFPVVFSFYLSFHQWNILRPEKPFVGLDNYVRMFHTDEFWASLKNTLLYTVGVVPIGATVSLLIALFLNQKIRALSFYRTVYFLPVVTSTIVVAVIWTWLYNPYYGMINLVLKTLHLPQPGWLTDPDWALLAIIIM
;
A
#
# COMPACT_ATOMS: atom_id res chain seq x y z
N MET A 1 25.29 -31.19 -44.63
CA MET A 1 24.92 -29.82 -44.28
C MET A 1 23.74 -29.84 -43.31
N ASN A 2 23.95 -29.84 -41.97
CA ASN A 2 22.95 -29.40 -40.98
C ASN A 2 23.56 -29.31 -39.55
N LYS A 3 24.19 -28.17 -39.20
CA LYS A 3 24.57 -27.90 -37.80
C LYS A 3 23.31 -27.43 -37.07
N LYS A 4 22.63 -28.34 -36.34
CA LYS A 4 21.55 -27.98 -35.41
C LYS A 4 22.09 -26.93 -34.43
N ARG A 5 21.53 -25.71 -34.45
CA ARG A 5 21.88 -24.66 -33.50
C ARG A 5 21.57 -25.17 -32.09
N PRO A 6 22.53 -25.16 -31.15
CA PRO A 6 22.26 -25.58 -29.79
C PRO A 6 21.18 -24.70 -29.16
N SER A 7 20.28 -25.30 -28.39
CA SER A 7 19.20 -24.58 -27.71
C SER A 7 19.77 -23.57 -26.71
N ILE A 8 19.00 -22.52 -26.39
CA ILE A 8 19.44 -21.42 -25.49
C ILE A 8 20.01 -21.98 -24.17
N ILE A 9 19.39 -23.05 -23.68
CA ILE A 9 19.80 -23.81 -22.49
C ILE A 9 21.22 -24.38 -22.65
N GLN A 10 21.54 -25.02 -23.78
CA GLN A 10 22.86 -25.60 -24.02
C GLN A 10 23.99 -24.56 -24.10
N ARG A 11 23.68 -23.31 -24.47
CA ARG A 11 24.66 -22.21 -24.49
C ARG A 11 24.99 -21.70 -23.09
N ILE A 12 24.03 -21.63 -22.18
CA ILE A 12 24.22 -21.17 -20.79
C ILE A 12 25.08 -22.16 -20.00
N PHE A 13 24.98 -23.45 -20.31
CA PHE A 13 25.64 -24.54 -19.57
C PHE A 13 26.95 -25.05 -20.16
N ARG A 14 27.53 -24.36 -21.15
CA ARG A 14 28.73 -24.85 -21.87
C ARG A 14 30.04 -24.73 -21.05
N HIS A 15 30.04 -23.92 -19.99
CA HIS A 15 31.21 -23.68 -19.12
C HIS A 15 30.98 -23.96 -17.63
N ARG A 16 29.83 -24.55 -17.24
CA ARG A 16 29.53 -24.86 -15.84
C ARG A 16 29.87 -26.31 -15.49
N SER A 17 30.57 -26.51 -14.38
CA SER A 17 30.84 -27.80 -13.74
C SER A 17 29.54 -28.54 -13.36
N ALA A 18 29.61 -29.85 -13.11
CA ALA A 18 28.44 -30.66 -12.76
C ALA A 18 27.71 -30.12 -11.52
N THR A 19 28.46 -29.67 -10.51
CA THR A 19 27.93 -29.03 -9.30
C THR A 19 27.19 -27.73 -9.59
N GLU A 20 27.75 -26.85 -10.44
CA GLU A 20 27.09 -25.59 -10.81
C GLU A 20 25.82 -25.76 -11.67
N ARG A 21 25.64 -26.94 -12.29
CA ARG A 21 24.41 -27.32 -12.99
C ARG A 21 23.34 -27.77 -11.99
N GLU A 22 23.70 -28.59 -11.01
CA GLU A 22 22.80 -29.04 -9.94
C GLU A 22 22.31 -27.86 -9.09
N ASP A 23 23.20 -26.93 -8.76
CA ASP A 23 22.86 -25.70 -8.02
C ASP A 23 21.88 -24.82 -8.81
N PHE A 24 22.04 -24.72 -10.13
CA PHE A 24 21.12 -23.96 -10.98
C PHE A 24 19.73 -24.59 -11.04
N TRP A 25 19.63 -25.92 -11.19
CA TRP A 25 18.34 -26.62 -11.22
C TRP A 25 17.64 -26.57 -9.86
N THR A 26 18.40 -26.70 -8.78
CA THR A 26 17.88 -26.57 -7.41
C THR A 26 17.33 -25.16 -7.18
N GLY A 27 18.10 -24.13 -7.56
CA GLY A 27 17.66 -22.75 -7.48
C GLY A 27 16.41 -22.48 -8.33
N LEU A 28 16.34 -23.04 -9.54
CA LEU A 28 15.18 -22.88 -10.42
C LEU A 28 13.92 -23.53 -9.83
N ILE A 29 14.03 -24.74 -9.29
CA ILE A 29 12.89 -25.45 -8.66
C ILE A 29 12.41 -24.68 -7.43
N CYS A 30 13.32 -24.18 -6.58
CA CYS A 30 12.96 -23.39 -5.40
C CYS A 30 12.31 -22.05 -5.76
N LEU A 31 12.73 -21.43 -6.87
CA LEU A 31 12.21 -20.14 -7.32
C LEU A 31 10.88 -20.26 -8.09
N THR A 32 10.66 -21.40 -8.76
CA THR A 32 9.46 -21.67 -9.57
C THR A 32 8.15 -21.40 -8.83
N PRO A 33 7.87 -21.92 -7.61
CA PRO A 33 6.59 -21.69 -6.95
C PRO A 33 6.34 -20.21 -6.65
N THR A 34 7.36 -19.47 -6.20
CA THR A 34 7.24 -18.03 -5.95
C THR A 34 6.94 -17.26 -7.23
N VAL A 35 7.65 -17.58 -8.33
CA VAL A 35 7.42 -16.93 -9.62
C VAL A 35 6.03 -17.25 -10.16
N VAL A 36 5.56 -18.50 -10.07
CA VAL A 36 4.22 -18.88 -10.52
C VAL A 36 3.16 -18.13 -9.74
N ILE A 37 3.28 -18.06 -8.41
CA ILE A 37 2.33 -17.30 -7.57
C ILE A 37 2.34 -15.81 -7.95
N MET A 38 3.52 -15.21 -8.11
CA MET A 38 3.63 -13.80 -8.52
C MET A 38 3.01 -13.56 -9.91
N LEU A 39 3.25 -14.45 -10.87
CA LEU A 39 2.69 -14.32 -12.21
C LEU A 39 1.16 -14.41 -12.21
N VAL A 40 0.60 -15.36 -11.46
CA VAL A 40 -0.86 -15.62 -11.46
C VAL A 40 -1.62 -14.59 -10.63
N PHE A 41 -1.08 -14.18 -9.47
CA PHE A 41 -1.82 -13.35 -8.50
C PHE A 41 -1.40 -11.87 -8.50
N VAL A 42 -0.27 -11.51 -9.10
CA VAL A 42 0.19 -10.12 -9.17
C VAL A 42 0.24 -9.64 -10.62
N ILE A 43 1.01 -10.31 -11.47
CA ILE A 43 1.24 -9.84 -12.84
C ILE A 43 -0.01 -9.99 -13.70
N PHE A 44 -0.68 -11.15 -13.65
CA PHE A 44 -1.87 -11.39 -14.44
C PHE A 44 -3.00 -10.38 -14.14
N PRO A 45 -3.40 -10.12 -12.88
CA PRO A 45 -4.41 -9.10 -12.58
C PRO A 45 -4.02 -7.69 -13.00
N VAL A 46 -2.74 -7.33 -12.93
CA VAL A 46 -2.25 -6.02 -13.38
C VAL A 46 -2.38 -5.88 -14.89
N VAL A 47 -1.88 -6.86 -15.65
CA VAL A 47 -1.98 -6.85 -17.11
C VAL A 47 -3.44 -6.91 -17.55
N PHE A 48 -4.26 -7.71 -16.88
CA PHE A 48 -5.69 -7.78 -17.15
C PHE A 48 -6.41 -6.47 -16.85
N SER A 49 -6.11 -5.82 -15.71
CA SER A 49 -6.67 -4.50 -15.37
C SER A 49 -6.26 -3.43 -16.38
N PHE A 50 -5.03 -3.49 -16.88
CA PHE A 50 -4.57 -2.62 -17.97
C PHE A 50 -5.33 -2.91 -19.27
N TYR A 51 -5.60 -4.18 -19.61
CA TYR A 51 -6.47 -4.50 -20.75
C TYR A 51 -7.91 -3.97 -20.55
N LEU A 52 -8.45 -4.09 -19.34
CA LEU A 52 -9.79 -3.61 -19.00
C LEU A 52 -9.91 -2.09 -19.08
N SER A 53 -8.84 -1.33 -18.82
CA SER A 53 -8.91 0.14 -18.86
C SER A 53 -9.18 0.70 -20.26
N PHE A 54 -8.93 -0.07 -21.32
CA PHE A 54 -9.28 0.30 -22.70
C PHE A 54 -10.67 -0.18 -23.14
N HIS A 55 -11.40 -0.88 -22.28
CA HIS A 55 -12.73 -1.39 -22.57
C HIS A 55 -13.77 -0.71 -21.69
N GLN A 56 -14.99 -0.56 -22.20
CA GLN A 56 -16.12 -0.21 -21.35
C GLN A 56 -16.59 -1.47 -20.61
N TRP A 57 -15.92 -1.76 -19.49
CA TRP A 57 -16.16 -2.97 -18.73
C TRP A 57 -17.25 -2.77 -17.67
N ASN A 58 -18.37 -3.47 -17.83
CA ASN A 58 -19.40 -3.58 -16.80
C ASN A 58 -19.78 -5.05 -16.64
N ILE A 59 -19.74 -5.56 -15.40
CA ILE A 59 -20.02 -6.96 -15.08
C ILE A 59 -21.43 -7.36 -15.54
N LEU A 60 -22.39 -6.43 -15.48
CA LEU A 60 -23.80 -6.64 -15.82
C LEU A 60 -24.07 -6.51 -17.32
N ARG A 61 -23.14 -5.93 -18.11
CA ARG A 61 -23.34 -5.76 -19.55
C ARG A 61 -22.68 -6.92 -20.33
N PRO A 62 -23.43 -7.59 -21.23
CA PRO A 62 -22.87 -8.65 -22.06
C PRO A 62 -21.84 -8.08 -23.03
N GLU A 63 -22.12 -6.91 -23.61
CA GLU A 63 -21.21 -6.19 -24.50
C GLU A 63 -20.10 -5.47 -23.71
N LYS A 64 -18.86 -5.63 -24.18
CA LYS A 64 -17.64 -5.06 -23.58
C LYS A 64 -16.83 -4.37 -24.69
N PRO A 65 -17.33 -3.26 -25.26
CA PRO A 65 -16.70 -2.62 -26.41
C PRO A 65 -15.32 -2.08 -26.03
N PHE A 66 -14.37 -2.20 -26.96
CA PHE A 66 -13.09 -1.52 -26.89
C PHE A 66 -13.31 -0.02 -27.16
N VAL A 67 -12.99 0.83 -26.19
CA VAL A 67 -13.19 2.29 -26.25
C VAL A 67 -11.86 3.06 -26.32
N GLY A 68 -10.73 2.34 -26.42
CA GLY A 68 -9.41 2.96 -26.49
C GLY A 68 -9.13 3.84 -25.27
N LEU A 69 -8.82 5.11 -25.48
CA LEU A 69 -8.46 6.05 -24.41
C LEU A 69 -9.64 6.84 -23.84
N ASP A 70 -10.86 6.59 -24.28
CA ASP A 70 -12.03 7.39 -23.90
C ASP A 70 -12.29 7.37 -22.38
N ASN A 71 -12.04 6.24 -21.71
CA ASN A 71 -12.12 6.14 -20.25
C ASN A 71 -11.18 7.14 -19.53
N TYR A 72 -9.97 7.34 -20.05
CA TYR A 72 -9.01 8.28 -19.48
C TYR A 72 -9.44 9.72 -19.72
N VAL A 73 -9.89 10.05 -20.93
CA VAL A 73 -10.40 11.40 -21.25
C VAL A 73 -11.55 11.76 -20.33
N ARG A 74 -12.55 10.87 -20.18
CA ARG A 74 -13.68 11.07 -19.26
C ARG A 74 -13.21 11.28 -17.82
N MET A 75 -12.29 10.46 -17.33
CA MET A 75 -11.73 10.57 -15.97
C MET A 75 -11.08 11.94 -15.72
N PHE A 76 -10.31 12.47 -16.68
CA PHE A 76 -9.68 13.79 -16.52
C PHE A 76 -10.66 14.98 -16.55
N HIS A 77 -11.88 14.77 -17.06
CA HIS A 77 -12.92 15.80 -17.10
C HIS A 77 -13.87 15.77 -15.90
N THR A 78 -13.75 14.78 -15.00
CA THR A 78 -14.58 14.69 -13.78
C THR A 78 -13.94 15.43 -12.61
N ASP A 79 -14.71 16.24 -11.90
CA ASP A 79 -14.25 16.96 -10.70
C ASP A 79 -13.88 16.00 -9.56
N GLU A 80 -14.55 14.84 -9.50
CA GLU A 80 -14.30 13.81 -8.50
C GLU A 80 -12.88 13.24 -8.60
N PHE A 81 -12.33 13.12 -9.81
CA PHE A 81 -10.96 12.68 -10.03
C PHE A 81 -9.95 13.66 -9.44
N TRP A 82 -10.12 14.96 -9.73
CA TRP A 82 -9.24 16.01 -9.22
C TRP A 82 -9.36 16.20 -7.72
N ALA A 83 -10.58 16.11 -7.17
CA ALA A 83 -10.81 16.14 -5.73
C ALA A 83 -10.13 14.96 -5.04
N SER A 84 -10.28 13.74 -5.57
CA SER A 84 -9.64 12.54 -5.02
C SER A 84 -8.12 12.62 -5.10
N LEU A 85 -7.57 13.06 -6.24
CA LEU A 85 -6.13 13.24 -6.43
C LEU A 85 -5.55 14.26 -5.45
N LYS A 86 -6.22 15.42 -5.29
CA LYS A 86 -5.83 16.44 -4.32
C LYS A 86 -5.83 15.89 -2.90
N ASN A 87 -6.88 15.17 -2.51
CA ASN A 87 -6.99 14.57 -1.18
C ASN A 87 -5.89 13.52 -0.94
N THR A 88 -5.60 12.65 -1.90
CA THR A 88 -4.50 11.66 -1.79
C THR A 88 -3.14 12.34 -1.67
N LEU A 89 -2.88 13.39 -2.44
CA LEU A 89 -1.65 14.16 -2.36
C LEU A 89 -1.49 14.86 -1.01
N LEU A 90 -2.54 15.54 -0.53
CA LEU A 90 -2.54 16.18 0.79
C LEU A 90 -2.36 15.15 1.92
N TYR A 91 -3.04 14.01 1.84
CA TYR A 91 -2.87 12.91 2.78
C TYR A 91 -1.42 12.41 2.79
N THR A 92 -0.83 12.16 1.62
CA THR A 92 0.53 11.63 1.50
C THR A 92 1.57 12.62 2.01
N VAL A 93 1.43 13.90 1.65
CA VAL A 93 2.32 14.98 2.12
C VAL A 93 2.15 15.25 3.61
N GLY A 94 0.96 15.00 4.19
CA GLY A 94 0.76 15.05 5.63
C GLY A 94 1.41 13.87 6.34
N VAL A 95 1.04 12.65 5.97
CA VAL A 95 1.41 11.43 6.71
C VAL A 95 2.87 11.05 6.51
N VAL A 96 3.40 11.07 5.29
CA VAL A 96 4.73 10.52 5.01
C VAL A 96 5.85 11.32 5.69
N PRO A 97 5.94 12.65 5.55
CA PRO A 97 6.99 13.43 6.20
C PRO A 97 6.86 13.43 7.73
N ILE A 98 5.65 13.53 8.26
CA ILE A 98 5.41 13.50 9.71
C ILE A 98 5.82 12.14 10.26
N GLY A 99 5.34 11.05 9.65
CA GLY A 99 5.65 9.68 10.05
C GLY A 99 7.15 9.38 9.98
N ALA A 100 7.82 9.79 8.89
CA ALA A 100 9.26 9.64 8.74
C ALA A 100 10.05 10.44 9.79
N THR A 101 9.65 11.70 10.04
CA THR A 101 10.30 12.58 11.03
C THR A 101 10.13 12.02 12.44
N VAL A 102 8.91 11.66 12.84
CA VAL A 102 8.63 11.08 14.16
C VAL A 102 9.36 9.76 14.35
N SER A 103 9.33 8.87 13.35
CA SER A 103 10.04 7.59 13.41
C SER A 103 11.56 7.77 13.55
N LEU A 104 12.13 8.72 12.81
CA LEU A 104 13.55 9.05 12.91
C LEU A 104 13.89 9.64 14.28
N LEU A 105 13.09 10.59 14.79
CA LEU A 105 13.29 11.17 16.13
C LEU A 105 13.26 10.09 17.21
N ILE A 106 12.25 9.20 17.17
CA ILE A 106 12.15 8.09 18.12
C ILE A 106 13.34 7.14 17.97
N ALA A 107 13.76 6.82 16.74
CA ALA A 107 14.94 5.98 16.51
C ALA A 107 16.22 6.60 17.08
N LEU A 108 16.41 7.91 16.93
CA LEU A 108 17.54 8.64 17.51
C LEU A 108 17.51 8.64 19.04
N PHE A 109 16.33 8.83 19.65
CA PHE A 109 16.17 8.73 21.10
C PHE A 109 16.52 7.31 21.59
N LEU A 110 15.97 6.27 20.95
CA LEU A 110 16.22 4.87 21.31
C LEU A 110 17.64 4.37 21.01
N ASN A 111 18.42 5.12 20.22
CA ASN A 111 19.83 4.80 19.95
C ASN A 111 20.77 5.25 21.09
N GLN A 112 20.29 6.05 22.05
CA GLN A 112 21.09 6.47 23.19
C GLN A 112 21.17 5.36 24.25
N LYS A 113 22.17 5.45 25.15
CA LYS A 113 22.29 4.54 26.30
C LYS A 113 21.22 4.88 27.36
N ILE A 114 19.97 4.52 27.10
CA ILE A 114 18.85 4.74 28.01
C ILE A 114 18.70 3.53 28.96
N ARG A 115 18.40 3.80 30.23
CA ARG A 115 18.02 2.77 31.20
C ARG A 115 16.65 2.18 30.81
N ALA A 116 16.49 0.86 30.87
CA ALA A 116 15.27 0.15 30.46
C ALA A 116 14.90 0.22 28.95
N LEU A 117 15.90 0.25 28.06
CA LEU A 117 15.71 0.25 26.60
C LEU A 117 14.73 -0.81 26.07
N SER A 118 14.71 -2.01 26.68
CA SER A 118 13.79 -3.10 26.31
C SER A 118 12.32 -2.71 26.50
N PHE A 119 11.98 -2.02 27.59
CA PHE A 119 10.62 -1.57 27.86
C PHE A 119 10.14 -0.56 26.81
N TYR A 120 10.97 0.45 26.50
CA TYR A 120 10.64 1.46 25.51
C TYR A 120 10.45 0.88 24.09
N ARG A 121 11.30 -0.09 23.70
CA ARG A 121 11.11 -0.81 22.43
C ARG A 121 9.78 -1.55 22.42
N THR A 122 9.45 -2.31 23.48
CA THR A 122 8.19 -3.05 23.53
C THR A 122 6.97 -2.14 23.41
N VAL A 123 6.93 -1.02 24.13
CA VAL A 123 5.80 -0.07 24.05
C VAL A 123 5.70 0.54 22.65
N TYR A 124 6.81 0.93 22.04
CA TYR A 124 6.83 1.49 20.68
C TYR A 124 6.38 0.48 19.61
N PHE A 125 6.76 -0.79 19.75
CA PHE A 125 6.38 -1.83 18.79
C PHE A 125 4.98 -2.40 19.02
N LEU A 126 4.38 -2.21 20.20
CA LEU A 126 3.07 -2.75 20.55
C LEU A 126 1.96 -2.38 19.53
N PRO A 127 1.84 -1.11 19.06
CA PRO A 127 0.81 -0.73 18.10
C PRO A 127 0.99 -1.41 16.74
N VAL A 128 2.22 -1.68 16.32
CA VAL A 128 2.54 -2.30 15.02
C VAL A 128 2.03 -3.76 14.96
N VAL A 129 1.95 -4.42 16.11
CA VAL A 129 1.42 -5.80 16.21
C VAL A 129 -0.12 -5.80 16.29
N THR A 130 -0.75 -4.64 16.49
CA THR A 130 -2.21 -4.52 16.57
C THR A 130 -2.82 -4.50 15.18
N SER A 131 -3.96 -5.18 14.99
CA SER A 131 -4.69 -5.17 13.72
C SER A 131 -5.16 -3.76 13.35
N THR A 132 -4.93 -3.36 12.10
CA THR A 132 -5.39 -2.08 11.55
C THR A 132 -6.90 -1.87 11.75
N ILE A 133 -7.70 -2.94 11.71
CA ILE A 133 -9.15 -2.87 11.92
C ILE A 133 -9.46 -2.43 13.36
N VAL A 134 -8.72 -2.97 14.34
CA VAL A 134 -8.91 -2.62 15.76
C VAL A 134 -8.54 -1.15 15.99
N VAL A 135 -7.43 -0.71 15.41
CA VAL A 135 -7.00 0.70 15.46
C VAL A 135 -8.08 1.61 14.88
N ALA A 136 -8.64 1.27 13.72
CA ALA A 136 -9.71 2.05 13.09
C ALA A 136 -10.98 2.14 13.95
N VAL A 137 -11.38 1.04 14.61
CA VAL A 137 -12.54 1.03 15.52
C VAL A 137 -12.30 1.93 16.73
N ILE A 138 -11.11 1.87 17.34
CA ILE A 138 -10.75 2.74 18.47
C ILE A 138 -10.81 4.20 18.05
N TRP A 139 -10.21 4.56 16.91
CA TRP A 139 -10.25 5.92 16.40
C TRP A 139 -11.67 6.39 16.05
N THR A 140 -12.51 5.53 15.47
CA THR A 140 -13.92 5.86 15.21
C THR A 140 -14.66 6.18 16.51
N TRP A 141 -14.36 5.46 17.59
CA TRP A 141 -14.91 5.74 18.91
C TRP A 141 -14.38 7.05 19.51
N LEU A 142 -13.07 7.30 19.39
CA LEU A 142 -12.43 8.55 19.84
C LEU A 142 -12.93 9.79 19.11
N TYR A 143 -13.18 9.67 17.80
CA TYR A 143 -13.70 10.71 16.92
C TYR A 143 -15.22 10.87 16.98
N ASN A 144 -15.92 10.09 17.81
CA ASN A 144 -17.37 10.19 17.91
C ASN A 144 -17.80 11.60 18.34
N PRO A 145 -18.72 12.27 17.62
CA PRO A 145 -19.11 13.63 17.92
C PRO A 145 -19.78 13.82 19.29
N TYR A 146 -20.48 12.79 19.79
CA TYR A 146 -21.34 12.87 20.97
C TYR A 146 -20.64 12.42 22.26
N TYR A 147 -19.84 11.35 22.18
CA TYR A 147 -19.21 10.73 23.35
C TYR A 147 -17.71 10.46 23.16
N GLY A 148 -17.11 10.95 22.06
CA GLY A 148 -15.69 10.78 21.78
C GLY A 148 -14.82 11.56 22.76
N MET A 149 -13.74 10.91 23.23
CA MET A 149 -12.82 11.52 24.18
C MET A 149 -12.14 12.78 23.61
N ILE A 150 -11.90 12.82 22.30
CA ILE A 150 -11.25 13.96 21.65
C ILE A 150 -12.14 15.20 21.74
N ASN A 151 -13.43 15.08 21.43
CA ASN A 151 -14.37 16.20 21.55
C ASN A 151 -14.61 16.60 23.00
N LEU A 152 -14.55 15.65 23.95
CA LEU A 152 -14.62 15.96 25.37
C LEU A 152 -13.44 16.84 25.82
N VAL A 153 -12.22 16.54 25.36
CA VAL A 153 -11.03 17.38 25.64
C VAL A 153 -11.11 18.73 24.92
N LEU A 154 -11.57 18.78 23.67
CA LEU A 154 -11.77 20.06 22.97
C LEU A 154 -12.79 20.95 23.69
N LYS A 155 -13.86 20.35 24.21
CA LYS A 155 -14.90 21.06 24.97
C LYS A 155 -14.36 21.68 26.25
N THR A 156 -13.51 20.98 27.01
CA THR A 156 -12.91 21.55 28.23
C THR A 156 -11.94 22.70 27.91
N LEU A 157 -11.32 22.67 26.73
CA LEU A 157 -10.48 23.75 26.21
C LEU A 157 -11.28 24.87 25.51
N HIS A 158 -12.61 24.82 25.52
CA HIS A 158 -13.50 25.78 24.83
C HIS A 158 -13.27 25.89 23.32
N LEU A 159 -12.80 24.81 22.69
CA LEU A 159 -12.60 24.71 21.25
C LEU A 159 -13.84 24.14 20.54
N PRO A 160 -14.03 24.41 19.23
CA PRO A 160 -15.09 23.80 18.44
C PRO A 160 -14.95 22.28 18.43
N GLN A 161 -16.09 21.57 18.44
CA GLN A 161 -16.17 20.11 18.43
C GLN A 161 -16.61 19.64 17.03
N PRO A 162 -15.67 19.52 16.08
CA PRO A 162 -16.03 19.15 14.72
C PRO A 162 -16.52 17.70 14.66
N GLY A 163 -17.31 17.42 13.62
CA GLY A 163 -17.63 16.05 13.23
C GLY A 163 -16.45 15.45 12.48
N TRP A 164 -15.41 15.00 13.19
CA TRP A 164 -14.13 14.56 12.62
C TRP A 164 -14.22 13.67 11.38
N LEU A 165 -15.16 12.74 11.32
CA LEU A 165 -15.35 11.82 10.18
C LEU A 165 -16.57 12.15 9.31
N THR A 166 -17.44 13.06 9.76
CA THR A 166 -18.71 13.40 9.10
C THR A 166 -18.67 14.74 8.37
N ASP A 167 -17.75 15.61 8.77
CA ASP A 167 -17.54 16.93 8.20
C ASP A 167 -16.45 16.87 7.12
N PRO A 168 -16.74 17.23 5.85
CA PRO A 168 -15.77 17.22 4.76
C PRO A 168 -14.49 18.03 5.05
N ASP A 169 -14.59 19.11 5.83
CA ASP A 169 -13.46 19.99 6.11
C ASP A 169 -12.49 19.37 7.13
N TRP A 170 -12.98 18.49 8.00
CA TRP A 170 -12.21 17.86 9.07
C TRP A 170 -11.83 16.40 8.78
N ALA A 171 -12.57 15.73 7.89
CA ALA A 171 -12.36 14.32 7.54
C ALA A 171 -10.94 14.00 7.10
N LEU A 172 -10.35 14.84 6.23
CA LEU A 172 -8.98 14.62 5.77
C LEU A 172 -7.98 14.75 6.93
N LEU A 173 -8.15 15.73 7.80
CA LEU A 173 -7.28 15.94 8.95
C LEU A 173 -7.40 14.79 9.95
N ALA A 174 -8.63 14.30 10.20
CA ALA A 174 -8.87 13.14 11.07
C ALA A 174 -8.14 11.90 10.55
N ILE A 175 -8.17 11.65 9.23
CA ILE A 175 -7.48 10.51 8.62
C ILE A 175 -5.95 10.66 8.66
N ILE A 176 -5.42 11.88 8.59
CA ILE A 176 -3.98 12.14 8.72
C ILE A 176 -3.48 11.88 10.15
N ILE A 177 -4.29 12.14 11.17
CA ILE A 177 -3.94 11.97 12.58
C ILE A 177 -4.01 10.50 13.02
N MET A 178 -4.84 9.69 12.34
CA MET A 178 -5.12 8.28 12.66
C MET A 178 -3.89 7.36 12.57
#